data_AF-A0A0C3QJA7-F1
#
_entry.id   AF-A0A0C3QJA7-F1
#
_cell.length_a   1.000
_cell.length_b   1.000
_cell.length_c   1.000
_cell.angle_alpha   90.00
_cell.angle_beta   90.00
_cell.angle_gamma   90.00
#
_symmetry.space_group_name_H-M   'P 1'
#
loop_
_entity.id
_entity.type
_entity.pdbx_description
1 polymer ?
#
loop_
_entity_poly.entity_id
_entity_poly.type
_entity_poly.pdbx_seq_one_letter_code
_entity_poly.pdbx_strand_id
1 'polypeptide(L)'
;MWEFLLYFPSSFAIGLSFRDYTFQDDPLDLMVWNGRIAALDLSDYATCRSALEQLGQRVAVPSCKETRTRDDWMYPNLLSIRLRIPETKEERAAHVAALLSLVQRRWSSADTGFAPAAQPAKFDISCTPSSYTELQAVETEVQRIVPCFRFSKSAW
;
A
#
# COMPACT_ATOMS: atom_id res chain seq x y z
N MET A 1 -18.50 13.57 26.53
CA MET A 1 -19.09 13.30 25.21
C MET A 1 -18.47 14.31 24.27
N TRP A 2 -17.36 13.96 23.62
CA TRP A 2 -16.64 14.87 22.72
C TRP A 2 -16.90 14.40 21.30
N GLU A 3 -17.84 15.08 20.64
CA GLU A 3 -18.04 14.96 19.20
C GLU A 3 -16.91 15.74 18.50
N PHE A 4 -15.90 15.03 18.02
CA PHE A 4 -14.98 15.59 17.03
C PHE A 4 -15.68 15.55 15.66
N LEU A 5 -16.51 16.55 15.38
CA LEU A 5 -16.94 16.87 14.03
C LEU A 5 -15.74 17.49 13.29
N LEU A 6 -14.88 16.63 12.75
CA LEU A 6 -13.78 17.04 11.90
C LEU A 6 -14.33 17.47 10.54
N TYR A 7 -14.67 18.76 10.44
CA TYR A 7 -14.96 19.43 9.19
C TYR A 7 -13.62 19.60 8.42
N PHE A 8 -13.22 18.57 7.68
CA PHE A 8 -12.02 18.63 6.85
C PHE A 8 -12.37 19.17 5.46
N PRO A 9 -11.80 20.30 5.02
CA PRO A 9 -11.92 20.75 3.64
C PRO A 9 -11.41 19.68 2.66
N SER A 10 -12.19 19.44 1.62
CA SER A 10 -12.16 18.28 0.72
C SER A 10 -10.94 18.15 -0.22
N SER A 11 -9.88 18.95 -0.02
CA SER A 11 -8.80 19.13 -1.01
C SER A 11 -7.38 18.87 -0.51
N PHE A 12 -7.18 18.50 0.76
CA PHE A 12 -5.83 18.31 1.28
C PHE A 12 -5.38 16.85 1.19
N ALA A 13 -4.22 16.65 0.57
CA ALA A 13 -3.53 15.37 0.55
C ALA A 13 -2.96 15.09 1.95
N ILE A 14 -3.17 13.87 2.47
CA ILE A 14 -2.81 13.49 3.84
C ILE A 14 -1.67 12.46 3.81
N GLY A 15 -0.70 12.64 4.70
CA GLY A 15 0.28 11.62 5.04
C GLY A 15 -0.14 10.89 6.32
N LEU A 16 -0.33 9.57 6.22
CA LEU A 16 -0.58 8.72 7.39
C LEU A 16 0.74 8.11 7.86
N SER A 17 1.10 8.34 9.12
CA SER A 17 2.27 7.73 9.76
C SER A 17 1.83 7.01 11.03
N PHE A 18 1.94 5.69 11.02
CA PHE A 18 1.67 4.86 12.19
C PHE A 18 2.99 4.23 12.66
N ARG A 19 3.47 4.72 13.81
CA ARG A 19 4.68 4.25 14.49
C ARG A 19 4.29 3.77 15.88
N ASP A 20 4.80 2.60 16.25
CA ASP A 20 4.63 2.01 17.58
C ASP A 20 3.17 1.85 18.05
N TYR A 21 2.23 1.85 17.10
CA TYR A 21 0.80 1.65 17.35
C TYR A 21 0.43 0.20 17.02
N THR A 22 0.13 -0.59 18.04
CA THR A 22 -0.33 -1.97 17.89
C THR A 22 -1.83 -1.99 17.70
N PHE A 23 -2.28 -2.27 16.48
CA PHE A 23 -3.67 -2.61 16.19
C PHE A 23 -3.96 -4.04 16.69
N GLN A 24 -4.12 -4.21 18.01
CA GLN A 24 -4.36 -5.53 18.61
C GLN A 24 -5.78 -6.06 18.33
N ASP A 25 -6.78 -5.18 18.21
CA ASP A 25 -8.20 -5.58 18.13
C ASP A 25 -8.99 -4.93 16.96
N ASP A 26 -8.42 -3.97 16.23
CA ASP A 26 -9.12 -3.27 15.14
C ASP A 26 -8.25 -3.27 13.87
N PRO A 27 -8.62 -3.99 12.79
CA PRO A 27 -7.81 -4.01 11.58
C PRO A 27 -7.75 -2.61 10.96
N LEU A 28 -6.55 -2.14 10.59
CA LEU A 28 -6.38 -0.86 9.91
C LEU A 28 -7.31 -0.78 8.69
N ASP A 29 -8.29 0.11 8.73
CA ASP A 29 -9.14 0.42 7.57
C ASP A 29 -8.67 1.72 6.91
N LEU A 30 -7.94 1.60 5.80
CA LEU A 30 -7.50 2.75 5.02
C LEU A 30 -8.66 3.38 4.22
N MET A 31 -9.78 2.67 4.03
CA MET A 31 -10.89 3.10 3.18
C MET A 31 -11.51 4.41 3.64
N VAL A 32 -11.53 4.66 4.96
CA VAL A 32 -11.98 5.93 5.58
C VAL A 32 -11.25 7.14 5.00
N TRP A 33 -10.02 6.95 4.52
CA TRP A 33 -9.16 7.99 3.96
C TRP A 33 -8.99 7.89 2.43
N ASN A 34 -9.80 7.06 1.77
CA ASN A 34 -9.76 6.91 0.31
C ASN A 34 -9.93 8.28 -0.39
N GLY A 35 -9.15 8.50 -1.45
CA GLY A 35 -9.10 9.77 -2.16
C GLY A 35 -8.31 10.90 -1.47
N ARG A 36 -7.91 10.74 -0.21
CA ARG A 36 -7.13 11.77 0.53
C ARG A 36 -5.69 11.34 0.82
N ILE A 37 -5.43 10.04 0.96
CA ILE A 37 -4.07 9.55 1.21
C ILE A 37 -3.16 9.86 0.03
N ALA A 38 -2.05 10.56 0.33
CA ALA A 38 -0.95 10.77 -0.59
C ALA A 38 0.38 10.18 -0.11
N ALA A 39 0.52 9.96 1.20
CA ALA A 39 1.68 9.26 1.75
C ALA A 39 1.27 8.27 2.83
N LEU A 40 1.93 7.12 2.86
CA LEU A 40 1.74 6.07 3.85
C LEU A 40 3.11 5.68 4.44
N ASP A 41 3.26 5.75 5.75
CA ASP A 41 4.43 5.32 6.53
C ASP A 41 3.98 4.40 7.67
N LEU A 42 4.21 3.10 7.54
CA LEU A 42 3.78 2.09 8.50
C LEU A 42 4.98 1.34 9.07
N SER A 43 5.01 1.22 10.39
CA SER A 43 6.09 0.53 11.11
C SER A 43 5.69 -0.83 11.70
N ASP A 44 4.40 -1.07 11.91
CA ASP A 44 3.87 -2.33 12.43
C ASP A 44 3.65 -3.37 11.31
N TYR A 45 4.11 -4.61 11.53
CA TYR A 45 4.13 -5.64 10.48
C TYR A 45 2.72 -6.10 10.07
N ALA A 46 1.84 -6.39 11.03
CA ALA A 46 0.47 -6.81 10.72
C ALA A 46 -0.26 -5.74 9.89
N THR A 47 -0.09 -4.48 10.29
CA THR A 47 -0.63 -3.30 9.62
C THR A 47 -0.06 -3.13 8.21
N CYS A 48 1.25 -3.37 8.01
CA CYS A 48 1.89 -3.29 6.71
C CYS A 48 1.28 -4.28 5.71
N ARG A 49 1.03 -5.52 6.14
CA ARG A 49 0.41 -6.53 5.28
C ARG A 49 -1.01 -6.14 4.87
N SER A 50 -1.86 -5.77 5.82
CA SER A 50 -3.24 -5.36 5.52
C SER A 50 -3.28 -4.14 4.59
N ALA A 51 -2.35 -3.19 4.77
CA ALA A 51 -2.22 -2.06 3.87
C ALA A 51 -1.85 -2.50 2.44
N LEU A 52 -0.88 -3.39 2.25
CA LEU A 52 -0.52 -3.92 0.92
C LEU A 52 -1.73 -4.56 0.22
N GLU A 53 -2.51 -5.34 0.96
CA GLU A 53 -3.71 -6.01 0.43
C GLU A 53 -4.81 -5.00 0.04
N GLN A 54 -5.08 -3.98 0.87
CA GLN A 54 -6.05 -2.92 0.57
C GLN A 54 -5.61 -2.00 -0.56
N LEU A 55 -4.33 -1.68 -0.67
CA LEU A 55 -3.79 -0.91 -1.80
C LEU A 55 -4.04 -1.64 -3.12
N GLY A 56 -4.14 -2.98 -3.13
CA GLY A 56 -4.42 -3.77 -4.33
C GLY A 56 -5.89 -3.73 -4.79
N GLN A 57 -6.78 -3.07 -4.04
CA GLN A 57 -8.23 -3.09 -4.28
C GLN A 57 -8.70 -1.92 -5.17
N ARG A 58 -9.91 -2.11 -5.73
CA ARG A 58 -10.62 -1.16 -6.59
C ARG A 58 -11.91 -0.71 -5.92
N VAL A 59 -12.35 0.49 -6.27
CA VAL A 59 -13.67 1.02 -5.90
C VAL A 59 -14.67 0.56 -6.97
N ALA A 60 -15.64 -0.27 -6.58
CA ALA A 60 -16.81 -0.53 -7.41
C ALA A 60 -17.80 0.63 -7.21
N VAL A 61 -17.79 1.62 -8.09
CA VAL A 61 -18.82 2.67 -8.08
C VAL A 61 -20.02 2.16 -8.89
N PRO A 62 -21.23 2.04 -8.31
CA PRO A 62 -22.42 1.81 -9.10
C PRO A 62 -22.72 3.08 -9.90
N SER A 63 -22.41 3.06 -11.20
CA SER A 63 -22.77 4.16 -12.08
C SER A 63 -24.28 4.15 -12.30
N CYS A 64 -25.00 5.18 -11.84
CA CYS A 64 -26.45 5.29 -12.03
C CYS A 64 -26.87 5.48 -13.51
N LYS A 65 -25.93 5.73 -14.42
CA LYS A 65 -26.19 5.84 -15.86
C LYS A 65 -24.97 5.29 -16.61
N GLU A 66 -25.24 4.39 -17.55
CA GLU A 66 -24.28 3.68 -18.41
C GLU A 66 -23.79 2.32 -17.91
N THR A 67 -23.93 1.35 -18.82
CA THR A 67 -23.59 -0.08 -18.80
C THR A 67 -22.10 -0.39 -18.58
N ARG A 68 -21.32 0.53 -18.01
CA ARG A 68 -19.92 0.32 -17.63
C ARG A 68 -19.68 0.87 -16.23
N THR A 69 -19.42 -0.02 -15.29
CA THR A 69 -18.76 0.34 -14.03
C THR A 69 -17.37 0.89 -14.35
N ARG A 70 -17.08 2.11 -13.90
CA ARG A 70 -15.72 2.64 -13.88
C ARG A 70 -15.07 2.14 -12.59
N ASP A 71 -14.35 1.02 -12.68
CA ASP A 71 -13.58 0.49 -11.56
C ASP A 71 -12.32 1.35 -11.35
N ASP A 72 -12.46 2.43 -10.59
CA ASP A 72 -11.34 3.29 -10.23
C ASP A 72 -10.51 2.65 -9.11
N TRP A 73 -9.20 2.92 -9.10
CA TRP A 73 -8.31 2.41 -8.07
C TRP A 73 -8.59 3.07 -6.72
N MET A 74 -8.54 2.29 -5.62
CA MET A 74 -8.51 2.88 -4.28
C MET A 74 -7.22 3.70 -4.13
N TYR A 75 -7.24 4.78 -3.34
CA TYR A 75 -6.08 5.65 -3.08
C TYR A 75 -5.44 6.21 -4.36
N PRO A 76 -6.21 6.90 -5.23
CA PRO A 76 -5.71 7.38 -6.51
C PRO A 76 -4.58 8.42 -6.38
N ASN A 77 -4.49 9.10 -5.24
CA ASN A 77 -3.53 10.16 -4.96
C ASN A 77 -2.25 9.67 -4.26
N LEU A 78 -2.03 8.35 -4.16
CA LEU A 78 -0.90 7.78 -3.44
C LEU A 78 0.43 8.04 -4.16
N LEU A 79 1.28 8.87 -3.55
CA LEU A 79 2.58 9.30 -4.09
C LEU A 79 3.77 8.67 -3.35
N SER A 80 3.61 8.33 -2.07
CA SER A 80 4.69 7.79 -1.25
C SER A 80 4.22 6.63 -0.39
N ILE A 81 4.97 5.53 -0.41
CA ILE A 81 4.75 4.34 0.41
C ILE A 81 6.05 4.01 1.13
N ARG A 82 5.98 3.86 2.45
CA ARG A 82 7.06 3.37 3.32
C ARG A 82 6.49 2.34 4.26
N LEU A 83 7.03 1.13 4.20
CA LEU A 83 6.57 0.01 5.03
C LEU A 83 7.77 -0.67 5.68
N ARG A 84 7.49 -1.56 6.61
CA ARG A 84 8.47 -2.44 7.22
C ARG A 84 8.02 -3.88 7.07
N ILE A 85 8.97 -4.78 6.86
CA ILE A 85 8.68 -6.23 6.80
C ILE A 85 9.28 -6.97 7.99
N PRO A 86 8.62 -8.04 8.46
CA PRO A 86 9.09 -8.82 9.59
C PRO A 86 10.37 -9.61 9.27
N GLU A 87 11.10 -9.95 10.33
CA GLU A 87 12.33 -10.75 10.26
C GLU A 87 12.07 -12.25 10.18
N THR A 88 10.93 -12.71 10.69
CA THR A 88 10.59 -14.13 10.64
C THR A 88 10.37 -14.55 9.20
N LYS A 89 10.84 -15.74 8.83
CA LYS A 89 10.84 -16.17 7.43
C LYS A 89 9.42 -16.36 6.90
N GLU A 90 8.55 -16.93 7.74
CA GLU A 90 7.16 -17.24 7.43
C GLU A 90 6.35 -15.95 7.19
N GLU A 91 6.45 -14.98 8.11
CA GLU A 91 5.72 -13.72 7.95
C GLU A 91 6.30 -12.88 6.82
N ARG A 92 7.63 -12.91 6.62
CA ARG A 92 8.29 -12.25 5.49
C ARG A 92 7.78 -12.78 4.16
N ALA A 93 7.68 -14.11 4.01
CA ALA A 93 7.16 -14.73 2.80
C ALA A 93 5.72 -14.28 2.50
N ALA A 94 4.87 -14.17 3.53
CA ALA A 94 3.52 -13.66 3.39
C ALA A 94 3.47 -12.18 2.94
N HIS A 95 4.35 -11.33 3.48
CA HIS A 95 4.46 -9.93 3.05
C HIS A 95 4.96 -9.80 1.62
N VAL A 96 5.95 -10.60 1.23
CA VAL A 96 6.46 -10.66 -0.15
C VAL A 96 5.36 -11.09 -1.11
N ALA A 97 4.57 -12.10 -0.76
CA ALA A 97 3.43 -12.53 -1.56
C ALA A 97 2.38 -11.41 -1.72
N ALA A 98 2.06 -10.70 -0.63
CA ALA A 98 1.15 -9.55 -0.67
C ALA A 98 1.70 -8.41 -1.55
N LEU A 99 2.99 -8.11 -1.46
CA LEU A 99 3.68 -7.11 -2.28
C LEU A 99 3.60 -7.46 -3.77
N LEU A 100 3.96 -8.69 -4.14
CA LEU A 100 3.91 -9.13 -5.54
C LEU A 100 2.47 -9.10 -6.07
N SER A 101 1.50 -9.53 -5.25
CA SER A 101 0.08 -9.46 -5.62
C SER A 101 -0.38 -8.01 -5.84
N LEU A 102 -0.01 -7.08 -4.95
CA LEU A 102 -0.28 -5.66 -5.11
C LEU A 102 0.28 -5.13 -6.43
N VAL A 103 1.56 -5.40 -6.69
CA VAL A 103 2.27 -4.86 -7.85
C VAL A 103 1.65 -5.36 -9.15
N GLN A 104 1.38 -6.67 -9.22
CA GLN A 104 0.72 -7.27 -10.38
C GLN A 104 -0.71 -6.73 -10.56
N ARG A 105 -1.51 -6.68 -9.50
CA ARG A 105 -2.89 -6.19 -9.64
C ARG A 105 -2.96 -4.73 -10.02
N ARG A 106 -2.20 -3.88 -9.31
CA ARG A 106 -2.36 -2.42 -9.34
C ARG A 106 -1.62 -1.75 -10.49
N TRP A 107 -0.43 -2.23 -10.83
CA TRP A 107 0.46 -1.54 -11.77
C TRP A 107 0.88 -2.38 -12.98
N SER A 108 0.60 -3.69 -12.99
CA SER A 108 0.77 -4.50 -14.21
C SER A 108 -0.43 -4.35 -15.13
N SER A 109 -0.15 -4.17 -16.43
CA SER A 109 -1.18 -4.15 -17.48
C SER A 109 -1.53 -5.54 -17.99
N ALA A 110 -0.80 -6.58 -17.58
CA ALA A 110 -0.84 -7.89 -18.23
C ALA A 110 -2.07 -8.74 -17.87
N ASP A 111 -2.55 -8.66 -16.62
CA ASP A 111 -3.38 -9.73 -16.07
C ASP A 111 -4.85 -9.37 -15.84
N THR A 112 -5.21 -8.09 -15.81
CA THR A 112 -6.55 -7.68 -15.37
C THR A 112 -7.43 -7.13 -16.50
N GLY A 113 -6.87 -6.77 -17.65
CA GLY A 113 -7.62 -6.14 -18.76
C GLY A 113 -8.09 -4.71 -18.47
N PHE A 114 -7.65 -4.13 -17.35
CA PHE A 114 -7.96 -2.77 -16.93
C PHE A 114 -6.70 -1.89 -16.93
N ALA A 115 -6.88 -0.58 -16.95
CA ALA A 115 -5.77 0.37 -16.90
C ALA A 115 -5.02 0.29 -15.54
N PRO A 116 -3.69 0.29 -15.54
CA PRO A 116 -2.89 0.36 -14.32
C PRO A 116 -3.10 1.68 -13.59
N ALA A 117 -2.90 1.67 -12.27
CA ALA A 117 -2.96 2.88 -11.45
C ALA A 117 -1.78 3.81 -11.74
N ALA A 118 -1.88 5.06 -11.30
CA ALA A 118 -0.72 5.94 -11.23
C ALA A 118 0.36 5.32 -10.32
N GLN A 119 1.61 5.35 -10.77
CA GLN A 119 2.73 4.84 -9.97
C GLN A 119 3.13 5.85 -8.89
N PRO A 120 3.52 5.37 -7.70
CA PRO A 120 4.00 6.25 -6.66
C PRO A 120 5.35 6.87 -7.07
N ALA A 121 5.65 8.07 -6.57
CA ALA A 121 6.95 8.69 -6.73
C ALA A 121 8.02 8.04 -5.82
N LYS A 122 7.59 7.46 -4.69
CA LYS A 122 8.46 6.77 -3.73
C LYS A 122 7.78 5.50 -3.22
N PHE A 123 8.48 4.38 -3.25
CA PHE A 123 8.03 3.15 -2.63
C PHE A 123 9.23 2.44 -2.00
N ASP A 124 9.28 2.46 -0.67
CA ASP A 124 10.38 1.90 0.10
C ASP A 124 9.85 0.89 1.12
N ILE A 125 10.53 -0.24 1.23
CA ILE A 125 10.27 -1.22 2.30
C ILE A 125 11.55 -1.45 3.08
N SER A 126 11.53 -1.12 4.36
CA SER A 126 12.67 -1.35 5.25
C SER A 126 12.73 -2.81 5.70
N CYS A 127 13.93 -3.38 5.62
CA CYS A 127 14.23 -4.74 6.05
C CYS A 127 15.56 -4.82 6.78
N THR A 128 15.80 -5.94 7.47
CA THR A 128 17.09 -6.20 8.10
C THR A 128 18.16 -6.53 7.05
N PRO A 129 19.45 -6.26 7.34
CA PRO A 129 20.54 -6.57 6.42
C PRO A 129 20.61 -8.05 6.02
N SER A 130 20.24 -8.96 6.93
CA SER A 130 20.19 -10.41 6.68
C SER A 130 19.09 -10.78 5.68
N SER A 131 17.91 -10.19 5.81
CA SER A 131 16.78 -10.42 4.90
C SER A 131 17.00 -9.81 3.51
N TYR A 132 17.74 -8.72 3.41
CA TYR A 132 17.96 -7.99 2.15
C TYR A 132 18.50 -8.89 1.03
N THR A 133 19.48 -9.73 1.33
CA THR A 133 20.09 -10.63 0.34
C THR A 133 19.07 -11.59 -0.28
N GLU A 134 18.14 -12.10 0.54
CA GLU A 134 17.07 -12.99 0.07
C GLU A 134 16.00 -12.25 -0.75
N LEU A 135 15.86 -10.95 -0.54
CA LEU A 135 14.84 -10.11 -1.16
C LEU A 135 15.30 -9.41 -2.44
N GLN A 136 16.58 -9.47 -2.79
CA GLN A 136 17.12 -8.78 -3.96
C GLN A 136 16.49 -9.26 -5.29
N ALA A 137 16.17 -10.56 -5.38
CA ALA A 137 15.44 -11.11 -6.52
C ALA A 137 14.02 -10.54 -6.61
N VAL A 138 13.34 -10.39 -5.45
CA VAL A 138 12.02 -9.77 -5.35
C VAL A 138 12.10 -8.29 -5.72
N GLU A 139 13.13 -7.57 -5.26
CA GLU A 139 13.35 -6.16 -5.61
C GLU A 139 13.42 -5.97 -7.13
N THR A 140 14.21 -6.81 -7.78
CA THR A 140 14.40 -6.78 -9.23
C THR A 140 13.08 -7.04 -9.97
N GLU A 141 12.29 -8.00 -9.49
CA GLU A 141 10.99 -8.32 -10.10
C GLU A 141 10.00 -7.17 -9.94
N VAL A 142 9.89 -6.59 -8.74
CA VAL A 142 9.00 -5.47 -8.49
C VAL A 142 9.43 -4.23 -9.29
N GLN A 143 10.74 -3.96 -9.39
CA GLN A 143 11.28 -2.82 -10.15
C GLN A 143 11.00 -2.89 -11.65
N ARG A 144 10.74 -4.08 -12.22
CA ARG A 144 10.30 -4.21 -13.62
C ARG A 144 8.94 -3.55 -13.86
N ILE A 145 8.09 -3.50 -12.83
CA ILE A 145 6.74 -2.94 -12.91
C ILE A 145 6.69 -1.56 -12.26
N VAL A 146 7.34 -1.37 -11.11
CA VAL A 146 7.37 -0.12 -10.34
C VAL A 146 8.83 0.30 -10.12
N PRO A 147 9.45 1.06 -11.05
CA PRO A 147 10.88 1.36 -11.03
C PRO A 147 11.38 2.15 -9.80
N CYS A 148 10.48 2.85 -9.10
CA CYS A 148 10.83 3.59 -7.89
C CYS A 148 10.94 2.70 -6.64
N PHE A 149 10.51 1.44 -6.72
CA PHE A 149 10.52 0.50 -5.60
C PHE A 149 11.93 0.18 -5.13
N ARG A 150 12.16 0.14 -3.82
CA ARG A 150 13.43 -0.30 -3.22
C ARG A 150 13.20 -1.01 -1.90
N PHE A 151 14.06 -1.98 -1.59
CA PHE A 151 14.25 -2.43 -0.22
C PHE A 151 15.37 -1.61 0.43
N SER A 152 15.11 -1.03 1.60
CA SER A 152 16.12 -0.28 2.36
C SER A 152 16.65 -1.11 3.53
N LYS A 153 17.97 -1.13 3.69
CA LYS A 153 18.61 -1.73 4.87
C LYS A 153 18.44 -0.79 6.04
N SER A 154 17.81 -1.29 7.08
CA SER A 154 17.69 -0.60 8.37
C SER A 154 18.45 -1.40 9.42
N ALA A 155 19.34 -0.72 10.16
CA ALA A 155 19.94 -1.25 11.37
C ALA A 155 18.98 -0.91 12.52
N TRP A 156 18.35 -1.93 13.08
CA TRP A 156 17.47 -1.79 14.24
C TRP A 156 18.26 -2.13 15.49
#